data_AF-A0A9C7PST6-F1
#
_entry.id   AF-A0A9C7PST6-F1
#
_cell.length_a   1.000
_cell.length_b   1.000
_cell.length_c   1.000
_cell.angle_alpha   90.00
_cell.angle_beta   90.00
_cell.angle_gamma   90.00
#
_symmetry.space_group_name_H-M   'P 1'
#
loop_
_entity.id
_entity.type
_entity.pdbx_description
1 polymer ?
#
loop_
_entity_poly.entity_id
_entity_poly.type
_entity_poly.pdbx_seq_one_letter_code
_entity_poly.pdbx_strand_id
1 'polypeptide(L)'
;MVACEVCESWFHPICINVSTSLALSPYSLFYCNGCHSSGQHTFEDISKVRKLGRALRKRTTLEYTTASKVLSFDDCNSTLLKTGETFLHFLNSRGYKRANIEEYTESNLNSLQSWNSNGQTKPALVLDSTHLQIVQPGISINLKLVGELVGDSCAVEVLDVETQSELYPQWTLGQWLTYFQTPKDQRKAVLNVLSLEVSHTKLSSYIRAPVLVRDIDWIQNTWPKTRKQSCLHELNKYFSQNILEIEKQNRKIPLITYPKVQLYCLMSVAGAYTDFHIDFGGSSVWYHVIFGKKIFYLVRPTKKNLQTFERWTTSPFQSAIFFGDQVDECSWITVAAGNTFFIPSGWIHAVYTPEDSLVFGGNYLHDFAITKQLEIANLERRTGVPDKYLFPFFYKSCWYAAAGMVVAYCYRHDRMHCLDDILTSTYLNELSLQVSCVDIDVQNERWKYEADKLLKHLRSQSKRITNESWKKRNRRRLSNLLPPKEILKPSLLLDVLESICQLNGTAHVQLASS
;
A
#
# COMPACT_ATOMS: atom_id res chain seq x y z
N MET A 1 4.22 5.06 -25.55
CA MET A 1 3.72 5.00 -26.93
C MET A 1 2.24 5.36 -26.90
N VAL A 2 1.70 5.97 -27.95
CA VAL A 2 0.29 6.34 -28.07
C VAL A 2 -0.34 5.55 -29.22
N ALA A 3 -1.56 5.05 -29.03
CA ALA A 3 -2.28 4.26 -30.05
C ALA A 3 -3.23 5.18 -30.84
N CYS A 4 -3.27 5.00 -32.16
CA CYS A 4 -4.28 5.66 -32.98
C CYS A 4 -5.63 4.99 -32.73
N GLU A 5 -6.67 5.78 -32.44
CA GLU A 5 -8.03 5.27 -32.17
C GLU A 5 -8.69 4.59 -33.39
N VAL A 6 -8.16 4.83 -34.59
CA VAL A 6 -8.76 4.33 -35.84
C VAL A 6 -8.08 3.05 -36.33
N CYS A 7 -6.75 3.04 -36.37
CA CYS A 7 -6.00 1.90 -36.91
C CYS A 7 -5.31 1.05 -35.82
N GLU A 8 -5.48 1.42 -34.55
CA GLU A 8 -4.92 0.74 -33.36
C GLU A 8 -3.39 0.57 -33.37
N SER A 9 -2.71 1.21 -34.33
CA SER A 9 -1.27 1.18 -34.46
C SER A 9 -0.62 2.07 -33.41
N TRP A 10 0.53 1.64 -32.89
CA TRP A 10 1.25 2.30 -31.82
C TRP A 10 2.38 3.18 -32.34
N PHE A 11 2.48 4.39 -31.82
CA PHE A 11 3.45 5.39 -32.23
C PHE A 11 4.27 5.88 -31.04
N HIS A 12 5.56 6.15 -31.26
CA HIS A 12 6.38 6.90 -30.31
C HIS A 12 6.00 8.38 -30.38
N PRO A 13 5.63 9.06 -29.27
CA PRO A 13 5.21 10.46 -29.29
C PRO A 13 6.21 11.41 -29.98
N ILE A 14 7.51 11.14 -29.81
CA ILE A 14 8.60 11.90 -30.46
C ILE A 14 8.57 11.74 -31.98
N CYS A 15 8.29 10.54 -32.51
CA CYS A 15 8.27 10.27 -33.95
C CYS A 15 7.10 10.92 -34.69
N ILE A 16 6.04 11.29 -33.96
CA ILE A 16 4.83 11.95 -34.50
C ILE A 16 4.68 13.39 -34.00
N ASN A 17 5.72 13.93 -33.37
CA ASN A 17 5.78 15.29 -32.85
C ASN A 17 4.63 15.65 -31.87
N VAL A 18 4.23 14.69 -31.04
CA VAL A 18 3.24 14.86 -29.96
C VAL A 18 3.98 14.96 -28.62
N SER A 19 3.65 15.97 -27.81
CA SER A 19 4.28 16.11 -26.49
C SER A 19 3.92 14.94 -25.59
N THR A 20 4.88 14.48 -24.79
CA THR A 20 4.70 13.34 -23.88
C THR A 20 3.56 13.59 -22.88
N SER A 21 3.39 14.84 -22.44
CA SER A 21 2.26 15.26 -21.59
C SER A 21 0.90 15.10 -22.26
N LEU A 22 0.80 15.36 -23.57
CA LEU A 22 -0.43 15.16 -24.32
C LEU A 22 -0.66 13.67 -24.59
N ALA A 23 0.40 12.90 -24.86
CA ALA A 23 0.31 11.45 -25.08
C ALA A 23 -0.06 10.64 -23.82
N LEU A 24 0.14 11.21 -22.63
CA LEU A 24 -0.20 10.60 -21.33
C LEU A 24 -1.53 11.12 -20.77
N SER A 25 -2.20 12.07 -21.44
CA SER A 25 -3.49 12.57 -21.00
C SER A 25 -4.58 11.52 -21.24
N PRO A 26 -5.33 11.09 -20.21
CA PRO A 26 -6.43 10.14 -20.37
C PRO A 26 -7.64 10.75 -21.12
N TYR A 27 -7.59 12.04 -21.44
CA TYR A 27 -8.66 12.78 -22.11
C TYR A 27 -8.34 13.17 -23.56
N SER A 28 -7.20 12.74 -24.10
CA SER A 28 -6.81 13.03 -25.48
C SER A 28 -6.91 11.80 -26.37
N LEU A 29 -7.89 11.82 -27.28
CA LEU A 29 -7.95 10.88 -28.39
C LEU A 29 -6.84 11.23 -29.40
N PHE A 30 -6.09 10.23 -29.85
CA PHE A 30 -5.01 10.39 -30.81
C PHE A 30 -5.37 9.76 -32.16
N TYR A 31 -5.15 10.52 -33.23
CA TYR A 31 -5.36 10.09 -34.62
C TYR A 31 -4.05 10.26 -35.39
N CYS A 32 -3.55 9.21 -36.02
CA CYS A 32 -2.30 9.28 -36.79
C CYS A 32 -2.49 10.00 -38.12
N ASN A 33 -1.41 10.54 -38.68
CA ASN A 33 -1.45 11.30 -39.95
C ASN A 33 -2.04 10.49 -41.11
N GLY A 34 -1.83 9.17 -41.15
CA GLY A 34 -2.42 8.30 -42.17
C GLY A 34 -3.96 8.28 -42.09
N CYS A 35 -4.51 8.07 -40.90
CA CYS A 35 -5.96 8.08 -40.65
C CYS A 35 -6.58 9.48 -40.73
N HIS A 36 -5.81 10.53 -40.47
CA HIS A 36 -6.24 11.92 -40.67
C HIS A 36 -6.39 12.26 -42.16
N SER A 37 -5.53 11.71 -43.01
CA SER A 37 -5.49 12.02 -44.45
C SER A 37 -6.55 11.28 -45.27
N SER A 38 -7.14 10.20 -44.74
CA SER A 38 -8.13 9.37 -45.42
C SER A 38 -9.56 9.90 -45.36
N GLY A 39 -9.79 11.08 -44.77
CA GLY A 39 -11.05 11.83 -44.89
C GLY A 39 -12.29 11.21 -44.25
N GLN A 40 -12.15 10.23 -43.35
CA GLN A 40 -13.29 9.52 -42.76
C GLN A 40 -14.00 10.26 -41.61
N HIS A 41 -13.53 11.45 -41.18
CA HIS A 41 -14.17 12.25 -40.11
C HIS A 41 -14.06 13.76 -40.37
N THR A 42 -15.15 14.51 -40.20
CA THR A 42 -15.26 15.94 -40.53
C THR A 42 -14.84 16.85 -39.36
N PHE A 43 -14.47 18.10 -39.70
CA PHE A 43 -13.92 19.14 -38.82
C PHE A 43 -14.79 19.50 -37.59
N GLU A 44 -16.07 19.11 -37.59
CA GLU A 44 -17.02 19.42 -36.53
C GLU A 44 -16.77 18.64 -35.22
N ASP A 45 -16.26 17.39 -35.30
CA ASP A 45 -15.91 16.58 -34.14
C ASP A 45 -14.67 17.12 -33.40
N ILE A 46 -13.75 17.76 -34.13
CA ILE A 46 -12.51 18.35 -33.61
C ILE A 46 -12.77 19.71 -32.92
N SER A 47 -13.84 20.41 -33.29
CA SER A 47 -14.14 21.75 -32.76
C SER A 47 -14.64 21.75 -31.31
N LYS A 48 -15.39 20.70 -30.91
CA LYS A 48 -15.88 20.53 -29.53
C LYS A 48 -14.72 20.22 -28.56
N VAL A 49 -13.76 19.41 -28.99
CA VAL A 49 -12.53 19.11 -28.21
C VAL A 49 -11.59 20.31 -28.16
N ARG A 50 -11.46 21.10 -29.24
CA ARG A 50 -10.64 22.33 -29.25
C ARG A 50 -11.21 23.45 -28.37
N LYS A 51 -12.54 23.57 -28.24
CA LYS A 51 -13.16 24.55 -27.31
C LYS A 51 -12.91 24.17 -25.85
N LEU A 52 -13.02 22.89 -25.48
CA LEU A 52 -12.63 22.38 -24.16
C LEU A 52 -11.13 22.55 -23.90
N GLY A 53 -10.29 22.19 -24.87
CA GLY A 53 -8.84 22.32 -24.77
C GLY A 53 -8.31 23.76 -24.72
N ARG A 54 -8.99 24.73 -25.35
CA ARG A 54 -8.62 26.16 -25.23
C ARG A 54 -9.11 26.80 -23.93
N ALA A 55 -10.27 26.39 -23.43
CA ALA A 55 -10.74 26.79 -22.09
C ALA A 55 -9.80 26.26 -20.98
N LEU A 56 -9.27 25.04 -21.16
CA LEU A 56 -8.26 24.45 -20.26
C LEU A 56 -6.85 25.02 -20.47
N ARG A 57 -6.45 25.37 -21.71
CA ARG A 57 -5.13 26.01 -21.99
C ARG A 57 -5.01 27.42 -21.44
N LYS A 58 -6.10 28.19 -21.36
CA LYS A 58 -6.10 29.47 -20.61
C LYS A 58 -5.96 29.28 -19.09
N ARG A 59 -6.09 28.06 -18.57
CA ARG A 59 -5.89 27.73 -17.14
C ARG A 59 -4.58 27.01 -16.83
N THR A 60 -3.79 26.60 -17.83
CA THR A 60 -2.50 25.91 -17.60
C THR A 60 -1.30 26.86 -17.52
N THR A 61 -1.49 28.13 -17.89
CA THR A 61 -0.62 29.25 -17.49
C THR A 61 -1.39 30.12 -16.51
N LEU A 62 -1.58 29.64 -15.28
CA LEU A 62 -1.98 30.49 -14.18
C LEU A 62 -0.70 31.03 -13.54
N GLU A 63 -0.42 32.30 -13.84
CA GLU A 63 0.50 33.10 -13.03
C GLU A 63 0.03 33.05 -11.58
N TYR A 64 0.98 32.79 -10.67
CA TYR A 64 0.79 32.90 -9.23
C TYR A 64 0.39 34.34 -8.88
N THR A 65 -0.89 34.66 -8.97
CA THR A 65 -1.44 35.94 -8.52
C THR A 65 -2.27 35.72 -7.28
N THR A 66 -1.73 36.23 -6.18
CA THR A 66 -2.35 36.36 -4.87
C THR A 66 -3.67 37.12 -4.96
N ALA A 67 -4.81 36.45 -4.81
CA ALA A 67 -6.05 37.10 -4.43
C ALA A 67 -7.04 36.10 -3.80
N SER A 68 -7.28 36.27 -2.50
CA SER A 68 -8.39 35.66 -1.77
C SER A 68 -9.71 36.00 -2.45
N LYS A 69 -10.38 35.00 -3.05
CA LYS A 69 -11.80 35.11 -3.45
C LYS A 69 -12.62 34.11 -2.65
N VAL A 70 -13.48 34.66 -1.80
CA VAL A 70 -14.56 33.95 -1.11
C VAL A 70 -15.50 33.38 -2.18
N LEU A 71 -15.72 32.06 -2.17
CA LEU A 71 -16.61 31.38 -3.10
C LEU A 71 -18.04 31.34 -2.55
N SER A 72 -18.99 31.86 -3.32
CA SER A 72 -20.43 31.70 -3.11
C SER A 72 -20.91 30.33 -3.62
N PHE A 73 -22.01 29.85 -3.06
CA PHE A 73 -22.55 28.49 -3.18
C PHE A 73 -22.97 28.06 -4.61
N ASP A 74 -23.04 28.98 -5.59
CA ASP A 74 -23.63 28.73 -6.92
C ASP A 74 -22.63 28.48 -8.08
N ASP A 75 -21.32 28.49 -7.86
CA ASP A 75 -20.30 28.26 -8.91
C ASP A 75 -19.92 26.76 -9.07
N CYS A 76 -20.91 25.89 -9.25
CA CYS A 76 -20.74 24.42 -9.29
C CYS A 76 -20.12 23.86 -10.60
N ASN A 77 -19.07 24.51 -11.13
CA ASN A 77 -18.23 24.01 -12.23
C ASN A 77 -16.72 24.19 -11.99
N SER A 78 -16.30 24.57 -10.79
CA SER A 78 -14.89 24.45 -10.38
C SER A 78 -14.63 23.07 -9.81
N THR A 79 -13.71 22.31 -10.41
CA THR A 79 -13.17 21.06 -9.83
C THR A 79 -12.84 21.29 -8.36
N LEU A 80 -13.37 20.45 -7.47
CA LEU A 80 -13.09 20.50 -6.04
C LEU A 80 -11.58 20.44 -5.82
N LEU A 81 -10.99 21.56 -5.37
CA LEU A 81 -9.57 21.61 -5.05
C LEU A 81 -9.33 20.88 -3.73
N LYS A 82 -8.75 19.68 -3.80
CA LYS A 82 -8.53 18.80 -2.64
C LYS A 82 -7.22 19.11 -1.92
N THR A 83 -6.98 20.37 -1.55
CA THR A 83 -5.77 20.81 -0.84
C THR A 83 -5.98 22.12 -0.09
N GLY A 84 -5.13 22.41 0.90
CA GLY A 84 -5.11 23.68 1.62
C GLY A 84 -6.24 23.85 2.63
N GLU A 85 -6.38 25.08 3.15
CA GLU A 85 -7.32 25.41 4.24
C GLU A 85 -8.78 25.44 3.79
N THR A 86 -9.05 25.91 2.57
CA THR A 86 -10.40 25.90 1.98
C THR A 86 -10.97 24.49 1.91
N PHE A 87 -10.13 23.50 1.59
CA PHE A 87 -10.53 22.11 1.59
C PHE A 87 -10.78 21.56 3.00
N LEU A 88 -10.03 22.01 4.02
CA LEU A 88 -10.35 21.67 5.40
C LEU A 88 -11.73 22.21 5.82
N HIS A 89 -12.08 23.44 5.43
CA HIS A 89 -13.42 23.97 5.65
C HIS A 89 -14.49 23.16 4.92
N PHE A 90 -14.22 22.74 3.67
CA PHE A 90 -15.08 21.80 2.94
C PHE A 90 -15.29 20.53 3.76
N LEU A 91 -14.24 19.88 4.26
CA LEU A 91 -14.34 18.65 5.04
C LEU A 91 -15.13 18.86 6.35
N ASN A 92 -14.84 19.95 7.08
CA ASN A 92 -15.51 20.26 8.35
C ASN A 92 -17.00 20.55 8.17
N SER A 93 -17.39 21.19 7.07
CA SER A 93 -18.79 21.54 6.79
C SER A 93 -19.72 20.32 6.57
N ARG A 94 -19.16 19.11 6.39
CA ARG A 94 -19.94 17.87 6.20
C ARG A 94 -20.48 17.33 7.50
N GLY A 95 -20.01 17.84 8.65
CA GLY A 95 -20.53 17.45 9.95
C GLY A 95 -20.33 15.96 10.26
N TYR A 96 -19.29 15.33 9.68
CA TYR A 96 -18.95 13.95 10.00
C TYR A 96 -18.75 13.79 11.51
N LYS A 97 -19.20 12.65 12.04
CA LYS A 97 -19.04 12.34 13.46
C LYS A 97 -17.61 11.87 13.72
N ARG A 98 -17.14 12.06 14.96
CA ARG A 98 -15.88 11.44 15.41
C ARG A 98 -16.01 9.92 15.30
N ALA A 99 -14.98 9.27 14.79
CA ALA A 99 -14.96 7.83 14.56
C ALA A 99 -15.09 7.05 15.88
N ASN A 100 -15.92 6.01 15.86
CA ASN A 100 -16.02 5.03 16.94
C ASN A 100 -14.90 3.99 16.79
N ILE A 101 -13.79 4.25 17.48
CA ILE A 101 -12.56 3.46 17.44
C ILE A 101 -12.21 2.92 18.84
N GLU A 102 -11.30 1.95 18.91
CA GLU A 102 -10.74 1.50 20.18
C GLU A 102 -9.64 2.46 20.63
N GLU A 103 -9.76 3.06 21.81
CA GLU A 103 -8.77 4.01 22.34
C GLU A 103 -8.03 3.44 23.54
N TYR A 104 -6.70 3.51 23.46
CA TYR A 104 -5.81 2.98 24.47
C TYR A 104 -4.95 4.09 25.09
N THR A 105 -4.90 4.07 26.41
CA THR A 105 -4.05 4.86 27.28
C THR A 105 -3.13 3.92 28.04
N GLU A 106 -2.20 4.44 28.84
CA GLU A 106 -1.37 3.61 29.72
C GLU A 106 -2.21 2.69 30.62
N SER A 107 -3.39 3.14 31.08
CA SER A 107 -4.23 2.40 32.03
C SER A 107 -4.88 1.12 31.48
N ASN A 108 -5.07 1.02 30.16
CA ASN A 108 -5.78 -0.08 29.51
C ASN A 108 -4.97 -0.73 28.38
N LEU A 109 -3.66 -0.46 28.31
CA LEU A 109 -2.79 -0.97 27.25
C LEU A 109 -2.76 -2.50 27.18
N ASN A 110 -2.98 -3.20 28.30
CA ASN A 110 -3.08 -4.66 28.35
C ASN A 110 -4.21 -5.21 27.46
N SER A 111 -5.27 -4.43 27.23
CA SER A 111 -6.38 -4.82 26.34
C SER A 111 -6.01 -4.75 24.84
N LEU A 112 -4.93 -4.04 24.49
CA LEU A 112 -4.46 -3.93 23.09
C LEU A 112 -4.09 -5.29 22.50
N GLN A 113 -3.52 -6.20 23.30
CA GLN A 113 -3.21 -7.55 22.85
C GLN A 113 -4.49 -8.33 22.49
N SER A 114 -5.55 -8.17 23.29
CA SER A 114 -6.84 -8.80 22.99
C SER A 114 -7.43 -8.27 21.69
N TRP A 115 -7.38 -6.96 21.45
CA TRP A 115 -7.79 -6.39 20.16
C TRP A 115 -6.99 -6.94 18.98
N ASN A 116 -5.68 -7.13 19.17
CA ASN A 116 -4.79 -7.68 18.14
C ASN A 116 -5.16 -9.13 17.79
N SER A 117 -5.31 -9.99 18.80
CA SER A 117 -5.67 -11.41 18.64
C SER A 117 -7.13 -11.62 18.21
N ASN A 118 -8.02 -10.67 18.51
CA ASN A 118 -9.40 -10.63 18.01
C ASN A 118 -9.49 -10.07 16.59
N GLY A 119 -8.37 -10.07 15.86
CA GLY A 119 -8.29 -9.78 14.44
C GLY A 119 -8.70 -8.38 14.03
N GLN A 120 -8.40 -7.40 14.89
CA GLN A 120 -8.37 -5.98 14.55
C GLN A 120 -9.64 -5.50 13.82
N THR A 121 -10.85 -5.78 14.33
CA THR A 121 -12.06 -5.49 13.55
C THR A 121 -12.39 -3.99 13.42
N LYS A 122 -11.85 -3.16 14.32
CA LYS A 122 -11.98 -1.70 14.31
C LYS A 122 -10.61 -1.02 14.38
N PRO A 123 -10.46 0.22 13.88
CA PRO A 123 -9.26 1.01 14.08
C PRO A 123 -9.00 1.23 15.56
N ALA A 124 -7.73 1.35 15.90
CA ALA A 124 -7.27 1.57 17.26
C ALA A 124 -6.34 2.78 17.32
N LEU A 125 -6.48 3.60 18.34
CA LEU A 125 -5.61 4.75 18.62
C LEU A 125 -4.97 4.57 19.99
N VAL A 126 -3.65 4.50 20.02
CA VAL A 126 -2.86 4.52 21.24
C VAL A 126 -2.38 5.96 21.45
N LEU A 127 -2.82 6.58 22.54
CA LEU A 127 -2.55 7.99 22.83
C LEU A 127 -1.10 8.22 23.29
N ASP A 128 -0.57 7.31 24.12
CA ASP A 128 0.85 7.27 24.50
C ASP A 128 1.52 6.00 23.97
N SER A 129 2.44 6.19 23.03
CA SER A 129 3.09 5.10 22.30
C SER A 129 4.44 4.67 22.91
N THR A 130 4.84 5.21 24.06
CA THR A 130 6.14 4.94 24.69
C THR A 130 6.36 3.43 24.90
N HIS A 131 5.32 2.73 25.35
CA HIS A 131 5.35 1.28 25.57
C HIS A 131 5.39 0.44 24.28
N LEU A 132 5.05 1.01 23.12
CA LEU A 132 5.13 0.31 21.83
C LEU A 132 6.57 0.19 21.31
N GLN A 133 7.51 0.92 21.93
CA GLN A 133 8.95 0.90 21.61
C GLN A 133 9.26 1.07 20.12
N ILE A 134 8.49 1.95 19.47
CA ILE A 134 8.61 2.27 18.04
C ILE A 134 9.95 2.92 17.76
N VAL A 135 10.30 3.93 18.56
CA VAL A 135 11.58 4.65 18.51
C VAL A 135 12.53 4.05 19.55
N GLN A 136 13.80 3.88 19.19
CA GLN A 136 14.84 3.44 20.10
C GLN A 136 14.98 4.42 21.29
N PRO A 137 15.08 3.92 22.54
CA PRO A 137 15.28 4.79 23.70
C PRO A 137 16.49 5.73 23.57
N GLY A 138 16.31 6.99 23.96
CA GLY A 138 17.36 8.02 23.93
C GLY A 138 17.59 8.69 22.57
N ILE A 139 16.83 8.32 21.53
CA ILE A 139 16.96 8.89 20.20
C ILE A 139 15.81 9.87 19.92
N SER A 140 16.15 11.10 19.51
CA SER A 140 15.18 12.09 19.04
C SER A 140 15.13 12.09 17.52
N ILE A 141 14.09 11.47 16.95
CA ILE A 141 13.89 11.45 15.50
C ILE A 141 13.44 12.83 15.01
N ASN A 142 14.11 13.37 13.99
CA ASN A 142 13.77 14.61 13.32
C ASN A 142 14.21 14.57 11.84
N LEU A 143 13.83 15.57 11.05
CA LEU A 143 14.13 15.63 9.62
C LEU A 143 15.63 15.64 9.31
N LYS A 144 16.45 16.26 10.16
CA LYS A 144 17.91 16.28 10.00
C LYS A 144 18.49 14.88 10.13
N LEU A 145 18.10 14.15 11.17
CA LEU A 145 18.54 12.76 11.37
C LEU A 145 18.05 11.84 10.25
N VAL A 146 16.84 12.07 9.72
CA VAL A 146 16.33 11.35 8.54
C VAL A 146 17.24 11.58 7.34
N GLY A 147 17.59 12.84 7.03
CA GLY A 147 18.54 13.17 5.96
C GLY A 147 19.90 12.51 6.14
N GLU A 148 20.47 12.57 7.34
CA GLU A 148 21.77 11.98 7.67
C GLU A 148 21.80 10.45 7.52
N LEU A 149 20.73 9.75 7.93
CA LEU A 149 20.70 8.28 7.96
C LEU A 149 20.18 7.63 6.66
N VAL A 150 19.36 8.35 5.90
CA VAL A 150 18.85 7.90 4.58
C VAL A 150 19.78 8.37 3.45
N GLY A 151 20.34 9.58 3.56
CA GLY A 151 21.23 10.20 2.59
C GLY A 151 20.50 11.16 1.65
N ASP A 152 21.05 12.37 1.49
CA ASP A 152 20.44 13.47 0.71
C ASP A 152 20.27 13.17 -0.79
N SER A 153 21.06 12.25 -1.34
CA SER A 153 20.99 11.81 -2.73
C SER A 153 19.93 10.73 -2.97
N CYS A 154 19.31 10.20 -1.92
CA CYS A 154 18.25 9.20 -2.04
C CYS A 154 17.10 9.76 -2.87
N ALA A 155 16.66 9.03 -3.90
CA ALA A 155 15.51 9.43 -4.70
C ALA A 155 14.21 9.26 -3.90
N VAL A 156 13.34 10.25 -3.97
CA VAL A 156 12.08 10.32 -3.23
C VAL A 156 10.93 10.60 -4.20
N GLU A 157 9.86 9.83 -4.06
CA GLU A 157 8.61 10.03 -4.78
C GLU A 157 7.81 11.15 -4.10
N VAL A 158 7.75 12.30 -4.77
CA VAL A 158 7.02 13.48 -4.32
C VAL A 158 5.70 13.57 -5.07
N LEU A 159 4.61 13.64 -4.32
CA LEU A 159 3.26 13.84 -4.82
C LEU A 159 2.94 15.33 -4.82
N ASP A 160 2.49 15.86 -5.95
CA ASP A 160 1.78 17.14 -5.99
C ASP A 160 0.32 16.91 -5.56
N VAL A 161 -0.06 17.52 -4.44
CA VAL A 161 -1.36 17.30 -3.81
C VAL A 161 -2.49 17.88 -4.65
N GLU A 162 -2.27 19.00 -5.35
CA GLU A 162 -3.31 19.61 -6.17
C GLU A 162 -3.69 18.71 -7.36
N THR A 163 -2.69 18.16 -8.03
CA THR A 163 -2.88 17.32 -9.22
C THR A 163 -3.05 15.83 -8.89
N GLN A 164 -2.85 15.44 -7.63
CA GLN A 164 -2.78 14.04 -7.16
C GLN A 164 -1.84 13.19 -8.04
N SER A 165 -0.74 13.79 -8.50
CA SER A 165 0.20 13.18 -9.45
C SER A 165 1.64 13.22 -8.92
N GLU A 166 2.38 12.14 -9.17
CA GLU A 166 3.81 12.06 -8.86
C GLU A 166 4.62 13.03 -9.74
N LEU A 167 5.59 13.73 -9.15
CA LEU A 167 6.51 14.60 -9.87
C LEU A 167 7.62 13.80 -10.57
N TYR A 168 7.92 14.17 -11.82
CA TYR A 168 8.98 13.58 -12.62
C TYR A 168 9.89 14.67 -13.23
N PRO A 169 11.23 14.52 -13.18
CA PRO A 169 11.97 13.45 -12.51
C PRO A 169 11.79 13.47 -10.99
N GLN A 170 12.05 12.32 -10.33
CA GLN A 170 11.98 12.21 -8.87
C GLN A 170 12.95 13.21 -8.22
N TRP A 171 12.55 13.73 -7.06
CA TRP A 171 13.41 14.60 -6.27
C TRP A 171 14.41 13.78 -5.46
N THR A 172 15.49 14.40 -5.03
CA THR A 172 16.33 13.83 -3.98
C THR A 172 15.78 14.19 -2.60
N LEU A 173 16.14 13.41 -1.57
CA LEU A 173 15.75 13.69 -0.20
C LEU A 173 16.24 15.08 0.25
N GLY A 174 17.45 15.48 -0.13
CA GLY A 174 17.97 16.82 0.18
C GLY A 174 17.13 17.95 -0.45
N GLN A 175 16.67 17.78 -1.69
CA GLN A 175 15.76 18.74 -2.34
C GLN A 175 14.41 18.81 -1.59
N TRP A 176 13.87 17.65 -1.22
CA TRP A 176 12.65 17.57 -0.42
C TRP A 176 12.78 18.25 0.94
N LEU A 177 13.86 17.98 1.68
CA LEU A 177 14.12 18.58 2.99
C LEU A 177 14.27 20.11 2.90
N THR A 178 14.92 20.61 1.85
CA THR A 178 15.04 22.05 1.58
C THR A 178 13.66 22.68 1.33
N TYR A 179 12.82 22.04 0.51
CA TYR A 179 11.45 22.47 0.29
C TYR A 179 10.62 22.42 1.58
N PHE A 180 10.75 21.36 2.37
CA PHE A 180 10.00 21.21 3.61
C PHE A 180 10.32 22.33 4.61
N GLN A 181 11.59 22.76 4.67
CA GLN A 181 12.03 23.87 5.51
C GLN A 181 11.58 25.25 5.00
N THR A 182 11.12 25.36 3.76
CA THR A 182 10.61 26.62 3.21
C THR A 182 9.34 27.05 3.99
N PRO A 183 9.24 28.31 4.47
CA PRO A 183 8.06 28.80 5.16
C PRO A 183 6.76 28.60 4.37
N LYS A 184 5.65 28.31 5.07
CA LYS A 184 4.36 27.95 4.46
C LYS A 184 3.88 28.96 3.40
N ASP A 185 4.04 30.25 3.66
CA ASP A 185 3.68 31.37 2.79
C ASP A 185 4.54 31.48 1.53
N GLN A 186 5.73 30.86 1.54
CA GLN A 186 6.69 30.87 0.42
C GLN A 186 6.65 29.59 -0.41
N ARG A 187 5.92 28.56 0.03
CA ARG A 187 5.76 27.31 -0.72
C ARG A 187 4.88 27.55 -1.94
N LYS A 188 5.42 27.26 -3.13
CA LYS A 188 4.70 27.42 -4.40
C LYS A 188 3.62 26.36 -4.62
N ALA A 189 3.80 25.17 -4.08
CA ALA A 189 2.84 24.08 -4.20
C ALA A 189 2.76 23.32 -2.87
N VAL A 190 1.66 22.61 -2.65
CA VAL A 190 1.51 21.67 -1.53
C VAL A 190 1.97 20.30 -2.01
N LEU A 191 3.10 19.85 -1.50
CA LEU A 191 3.72 18.57 -1.89
C LEU A 191 3.71 17.58 -0.73
N ASN A 192 3.83 16.30 -1.04
CA ASN A 192 3.75 15.24 -0.03
C ASN A 192 4.68 14.07 -0.36
N VAL A 193 5.30 13.47 0.64
CA VAL A 193 6.08 12.22 0.53
C VAL A 193 5.40 11.15 1.37
N LEU A 194 4.87 10.13 0.68
CA LEU A 194 4.08 9.06 1.29
C LEU A 194 4.77 7.68 1.22
N SER A 195 5.72 7.50 0.29
CA SER A 195 6.20 6.18 -0.13
C SER A 195 7.69 5.94 0.11
N LEU A 196 8.35 6.77 0.93
CA LEU A 196 9.78 6.60 1.24
C LEU A 196 9.99 5.40 2.18
N GLU A 197 10.29 4.25 1.60
CA GLU A 197 10.53 2.99 2.32
C GLU A 197 12.00 2.90 2.79
N VAL A 198 12.22 2.79 4.10
CA VAL A 198 13.53 3.00 4.71
C VAL A 198 14.15 1.75 5.35
N SER A 199 13.56 0.55 5.21
CA SER A 199 14.08 -0.67 5.86
C SER A 199 15.53 -1.01 5.50
N HIS A 200 15.99 -0.59 4.32
CA HIS A 200 17.33 -0.83 3.81
C HIS A 200 18.37 0.24 4.21
N THR A 201 17.94 1.31 4.86
CA THR A 201 18.79 2.44 5.27
C THR A 201 19.28 2.25 6.71
N LYS A 202 20.19 3.11 7.19
CA LYS A 202 20.63 3.08 8.59
C LYS A 202 19.52 3.50 9.56
N LEU A 203 18.52 4.24 9.08
CA LEU A 203 17.39 4.70 9.88
C LEU A 203 16.57 3.54 10.47
N SER A 204 16.51 2.39 9.80
CA SER A 204 15.76 1.21 10.26
C SER A 204 16.31 0.59 11.56
N SER A 205 17.52 0.99 11.99
CA SER A 205 18.08 0.56 13.28
C SER A 205 17.45 1.29 14.47
N TYR A 206 16.87 2.48 14.24
CA TYR A 206 16.34 3.35 15.29
C TYR A 206 14.81 3.34 15.39
N ILE A 207 14.15 2.79 14.37
CA ILE A 207 12.69 2.78 14.27
C ILE A 207 12.24 1.39 13.82
N ARG A 208 11.25 0.85 14.52
CA ARG A 208 10.66 -0.46 14.26
C ARG A 208 9.15 -0.43 14.42
N ALA A 209 8.48 -1.34 13.72
CA ALA A 209 7.06 -1.56 13.94
C ALA A 209 6.78 -2.01 15.40
N PRO A 210 5.62 -1.64 15.97
CA PRO A 210 5.18 -2.12 17.29
C PRO A 210 5.30 -3.64 17.42
N VAL A 211 5.62 -4.14 18.62
CA VAL A 211 5.76 -5.59 18.90
C VAL A 211 4.52 -6.35 18.42
N LEU A 212 3.32 -5.89 18.79
CA LEU A 212 2.05 -6.52 18.41
C LEU A 212 1.85 -6.66 16.89
N VAL A 213 2.46 -5.79 16.07
CA VAL A 213 2.44 -5.89 14.60
C VAL A 213 3.44 -6.95 14.15
N ARG A 214 4.65 -6.91 14.68
CA ARG A 214 5.72 -7.86 14.35
C ARG A 214 5.36 -9.29 14.69
N ASP A 215 4.58 -9.50 15.75
CA ASP A 215 4.16 -10.83 16.21
C ASP A 215 3.18 -11.52 15.24
N ILE A 216 2.48 -10.77 14.40
CA ILE A 216 1.44 -11.32 13.50
C ILE A 216 1.72 -11.09 12.01
N ASP A 217 2.71 -10.26 11.67
CA ASP A 217 3.04 -9.92 10.29
C ASP A 217 3.64 -11.12 9.53
N TRP A 218 3.02 -11.48 8.41
CA TRP A 218 3.48 -12.54 7.51
C TRP A 218 4.91 -12.35 7.01
N ILE A 219 5.34 -11.11 6.71
CA ILE A 219 6.71 -10.86 6.25
C ILE A 219 7.70 -11.16 7.37
N GLN A 220 7.33 -10.85 8.62
CA GLN A 220 8.18 -11.07 9.78
C GLN A 220 8.27 -12.55 10.15
N ASN A 221 7.14 -13.26 10.09
CA ASN A 221 6.99 -14.59 10.70
C ASN A 221 7.04 -15.75 9.70
N THR A 222 6.75 -15.51 8.42
CA THR A 222 6.63 -16.58 7.42
C THR A 222 7.52 -16.40 6.20
N TRP A 223 7.95 -15.19 5.87
CA TRP A 223 8.85 -14.98 4.74
C TRP A 223 10.28 -15.49 5.04
N PRO A 224 10.98 -16.15 4.10
CA PRO A 224 12.34 -16.63 4.34
C PRO A 224 13.29 -15.50 4.79
N LYS A 225 13.86 -15.64 5.98
CA LYS A 225 14.67 -14.60 6.63
C LYS A 225 15.95 -14.34 5.87
N THR A 226 16.60 -15.41 5.43
CA THR A 226 17.82 -15.35 4.60
C THR A 226 17.59 -14.52 3.34
N ARG A 227 16.44 -14.66 2.67
CA ARG A 227 16.09 -13.84 1.49
C ARG A 227 15.88 -12.37 1.84
N LYS A 228 15.14 -12.07 2.90
CA LYS A 228 14.92 -10.69 3.35
C LYS A 228 16.24 -10.00 3.71
N GLN A 229 17.08 -10.66 4.51
CA GLN A 229 18.37 -10.13 4.95
C GLN A 229 19.32 -9.92 3.77
N SER A 230 19.42 -10.90 2.85
CA SER A 230 20.25 -10.77 1.65
C SER A 230 19.79 -9.60 0.76
N CYS A 231 18.48 -9.44 0.56
CA CYS A 231 17.93 -8.32 -0.21
C CYS A 231 18.26 -6.96 0.42
N LEU A 232 18.05 -6.83 1.74
CA LEU A 232 18.37 -5.61 2.48
C LEU A 232 19.85 -5.27 2.43
N HIS A 233 20.72 -6.28 2.59
CA HIS A 233 22.16 -6.10 2.51
C HIS A 233 22.61 -5.57 1.14
N GLU A 234 22.14 -6.19 0.05
CA GLU A 234 22.50 -5.75 -1.31
C GLU A 234 21.99 -4.34 -1.62
N LEU A 235 20.77 -4.00 -1.18
CA LEU A 235 20.23 -2.64 -1.33
C LEU A 235 21.03 -1.62 -0.52
N ASN A 236 21.32 -1.91 0.75
CA ASN A 236 22.12 -1.03 1.59
C ASN A 236 23.50 -0.77 0.97
N LYS A 237 24.16 -1.82 0.50
CA LYS A 237 25.45 -1.75 -0.19
C LYS A 237 25.38 -0.90 -1.46
N TYR A 238 24.32 -1.07 -2.27
CA TYR A 238 24.13 -0.29 -3.49
C TYR A 238 23.93 1.20 -3.20
N PHE A 239 23.03 1.55 -2.28
CA PHE A 239 22.70 2.94 -1.99
C PHE A 239 23.73 3.67 -1.09
N SER A 240 24.64 2.93 -0.44
CA SER A 240 25.74 3.54 0.33
C SER A 240 26.96 3.89 -0.54
N GLN A 241 26.97 3.51 -1.83
CA GLN A 241 28.07 3.81 -2.76
C GLN A 241 27.94 5.20 -3.39
N ASN A 242 29.06 5.77 -3.82
CA ASN A 242 29.05 7.03 -4.54
C ASN A 242 28.43 6.83 -5.94
N ILE A 243 27.52 7.73 -6.35
CA ILE A 243 26.86 7.69 -7.67
C ILE A 243 27.88 7.57 -8.82
N LEU A 244 29.01 8.29 -8.73
CA LEU A 244 30.08 8.23 -9.74
C LEU A 244 30.72 6.84 -9.85
N GLU A 245 30.77 6.07 -8.76
CA GLU A 245 31.29 4.70 -8.77
C GLU A 245 30.27 3.72 -9.35
N ILE A 246 28.98 3.91 -9.06
CA ILE A 246 27.87 3.11 -9.60
C ILE A 246 27.82 3.27 -11.13
N GLU A 247 27.91 4.51 -11.62
CA GLU A 247 27.93 4.83 -13.05
C GLU A 247 29.16 4.25 -13.74
N LYS A 248 30.36 4.38 -13.14
CA LYS A 248 31.59 3.77 -13.67
C LYS A 248 31.53 2.24 -13.72
N GLN A 249 30.89 1.61 -12.75
CA GLN A 249 30.75 0.15 -12.68
C GLN A 249 29.53 -0.37 -13.45
N ASN A 250 28.71 0.51 -14.02
CA ASN A 250 27.45 0.19 -14.70
C ASN A 250 26.56 -0.77 -13.87
N ARG A 251 26.56 -0.60 -12.53
CA ARG A 251 25.83 -1.48 -11.61
C ARG A 251 24.34 -1.19 -11.68
N LYS A 252 23.55 -2.23 -11.96
CA LYS A 252 22.09 -2.18 -11.89
C LYS A 252 21.61 -2.23 -10.44
N ILE A 253 20.49 -1.58 -10.16
CA ILE A 253 19.79 -1.66 -8.88
C ILE A 253 19.51 -3.14 -8.56
N PRO A 254 19.83 -3.62 -7.34
CA PRO A 254 19.56 -4.99 -6.94
C PRO A 254 18.08 -5.36 -7.12
N LEU A 255 17.84 -6.61 -7.54
CA LEU A 255 16.48 -7.13 -7.62
C LEU A 255 15.88 -7.20 -6.22
N ILE A 256 14.69 -6.61 -6.05
CA ILE A 256 13.91 -6.74 -4.82
C ILE A 256 13.36 -8.17 -4.75
N THR A 257 13.69 -8.90 -3.68
CA THR A 257 13.33 -10.31 -3.50
C THR A 257 12.45 -10.57 -2.28
N TYR A 258 11.96 -9.51 -1.62
CA TYR A 258 10.96 -9.57 -0.55
C TYR A 258 10.02 -8.35 -0.57
N PRO A 259 8.86 -8.39 0.10
CA PRO A 259 7.94 -7.26 0.16
C PRO A 259 8.48 -6.14 1.08
N LYS A 260 9.03 -5.07 0.50
CA LYS A 260 9.53 -3.89 1.21
C LYS A 260 8.37 -2.93 1.52
N VAL A 261 7.60 -3.22 2.56
CA VAL A 261 6.41 -2.42 2.91
C VAL A 261 6.24 -2.19 4.42
N GLN A 262 7.21 -2.60 5.24
CA GLN A 262 7.06 -2.65 6.69
C GLN A 262 7.46 -1.34 7.40
N LEU A 263 8.22 -0.46 6.75
CA LEU A 263 8.73 0.78 7.36
C LEU A 263 8.87 1.92 6.34
N TYR A 264 7.91 2.83 6.38
CA TYR A 264 7.86 4.07 5.62
C TYR A 264 8.13 5.27 6.51
N CYS A 265 8.85 6.25 5.94
CA CYS A 265 9.02 7.59 6.48
C CYS A 265 8.15 8.54 5.66
N LEU A 266 7.07 9.05 6.24
CA LEU A 266 6.16 9.96 5.57
C LEU A 266 6.42 11.39 6.05
N MET A 267 6.54 12.30 5.10
CA MET A 267 6.75 13.72 5.36
C MET A 267 5.70 14.48 4.58
N SER A 268 4.86 15.24 5.29
CA SER A 268 3.72 15.92 4.68
C SER A 268 3.67 17.36 5.17
N VAL A 269 3.50 18.29 4.25
CA VAL A 269 3.30 19.70 4.63
C VAL A 269 1.84 19.98 4.97
N ALA A 270 1.60 21.05 5.74
CA ALA A 270 0.27 21.55 6.05
C ALA A 270 -0.55 21.82 4.79
N GLY A 271 -1.82 21.40 4.79
CA GLY A 271 -2.72 21.44 3.64
C GLY A 271 -2.68 20.20 2.75
N ALA A 272 -1.73 19.27 2.96
CA ALA A 272 -1.65 18.06 2.15
C ALA A 272 -2.83 17.11 2.39
N TYR A 273 -3.35 16.53 1.32
CA TYR A 273 -4.46 15.57 1.34
C TYR A 273 -4.16 14.35 0.45
N THR A 274 -4.47 13.17 0.99
CA THR A 274 -4.47 11.90 0.26
C THR A 274 -5.91 11.41 0.20
N ASP A 275 -6.42 11.19 -1.00
CA ASP A 275 -7.82 10.83 -1.21
C ASP A 275 -8.18 9.42 -0.71
N PHE A 276 -9.47 9.10 -0.70
CA PHE A 276 -9.95 7.82 -0.22
C PHE A 276 -9.32 6.64 -0.96
N HIS A 277 -8.74 5.73 -0.20
CA HIS A 277 -8.14 4.51 -0.71
C HIS A 277 -8.26 3.37 0.29
N ILE A 278 -7.90 2.17 -0.16
CA ILE A 278 -7.69 1.00 0.68
C ILE A 278 -6.22 0.62 0.48
N ASP A 279 -5.51 0.34 1.57
CA ASP A 279 -4.11 -0.08 1.49
C ASP A 279 -3.94 -1.35 0.66
N PHE A 280 -2.80 -1.40 -0.04
CA PHE A 280 -2.52 -2.40 -1.04
C PHE A 280 -2.54 -3.83 -0.46
N GLY A 281 -3.12 -4.77 -1.22
CA GLY A 281 -3.35 -6.15 -0.80
C GLY A 281 -4.32 -6.31 0.38
N GLY A 282 -5.04 -5.25 0.75
CA GLY A 282 -5.86 -5.21 1.96
C GLY A 282 -5.03 -5.34 3.23
N SER A 283 -3.80 -4.82 3.22
CA SER A 283 -2.94 -4.81 4.41
C SER A 283 -3.55 -4.00 5.54
N SER A 284 -3.19 -4.36 6.77
CA SER A 284 -3.37 -3.50 7.94
C SER A 284 -2.18 -2.55 8.05
N VAL A 285 -2.37 -1.41 8.73
CA VAL A 285 -1.36 -0.34 8.86
C VAL A 285 -1.14 0.01 10.32
N TRP A 286 0.10 0.31 10.66
CA TRP A 286 0.45 1.07 11.87
C TRP A 286 1.01 2.44 11.44
N TYR A 287 0.64 3.49 12.16
CA TYR A 287 0.89 4.88 11.77
C TYR A 287 1.21 5.73 12.99
N HIS A 288 2.47 6.09 13.17
CA HIS A 288 2.98 6.80 14.35
C HIS A 288 3.45 8.21 13.99
N VAL A 289 2.87 9.22 14.62
CA VAL A 289 3.18 10.63 14.35
C VAL A 289 4.32 11.07 15.28
N ILE A 290 5.48 11.41 14.72
CA ILE A 290 6.63 11.93 15.47
C ILE A 290 6.37 13.39 15.87
N PHE A 291 6.00 14.21 14.89
CA PHE A 291 5.53 15.58 15.11
C PHE A 291 4.45 15.94 14.10
N GLY A 292 3.70 17.00 14.40
CA GLY A 292 2.58 17.46 13.59
C GLY A 292 1.28 16.75 13.95
N LYS A 293 0.39 16.66 12.97
CA LYS A 293 -0.99 16.20 13.17
C LYS A 293 -1.59 15.71 11.85
N LYS A 294 -2.42 14.67 11.95
CA LYS A 294 -3.19 14.10 10.84
C LYS A 294 -4.66 14.01 11.21
N ILE A 295 -5.53 14.13 10.20
CA ILE A 295 -6.96 13.87 10.32
C ILE A 295 -7.30 12.77 9.33
N PHE A 296 -7.75 11.63 9.84
CA PHE A 296 -8.21 10.51 9.04
C PHE A 296 -9.72 10.58 8.89
N TYR A 297 -10.21 10.34 7.67
CA TYR A 297 -11.61 10.12 7.37
C TYR A 297 -11.80 8.64 7.07
N LEU A 298 -12.67 7.97 7.81
CA LEU A 298 -12.77 6.52 7.87
C LEU A 298 -14.15 6.05 7.43
N VAL A 299 -14.16 5.04 6.56
CA VAL A 299 -15.35 4.36 6.07
C VAL A 299 -15.18 2.86 6.28
N ARG A 300 -16.14 2.27 7.00
CA ARG A 300 -16.12 0.84 7.34
C ARG A 300 -16.18 -0.01 6.06
N PRO A 301 -15.40 -1.11 5.94
CA PRO A 301 -15.37 -1.96 4.74
C PRO A 301 -16.53 -2.96 4.67
N THR A 302 -17.75 -2.44 4.73
CA THR A 302 -18.96 -3.24 4.49
C THR A 302 -19.03 -3.65 3.02
N LYS A 303 -19.76 -4.71 2.70
CA LYS A 303 -19.97 -5.14 1.30
C LYS A 303 -20.53 -4.01 0.44
N LYS A 304 -21.46 -3.21 0.97
CA LYS A 304 -22.04 -2.05 0.27
C LYS A 304 -20.97 -0.99 -0.01
N ASN A 305 -20.19 -0.60 1.00
CA ASN A 305 -19.15 0.43 0.85
C ASN A 305 -18.03 -0.01 -0.10
N LEU A 306 -17.61 -1.28 -0.07
CA LEU A 306 -16.63 -1.81 -1.01
C LEU A 306 -17.13 -1.81 -2.46
N GLN A 307 -18.41 -2.10 -2.68
CA GLN A 307 -19.02 -1.98 -4.01
C GLN A 307 -19.11 -0.52 -4.47
N THR A 308 -19.45 0.42 -3.58
CA THR A 308 -19.43 1.85 -3.88
C THR A 308 -18.01 2.31 -4.19
N PHE A 309 -17.02 1.89 -3.41
CA PHE A 309 -15.61 2.21 -3.63
C PHE A 309 -15.11 1.70 -4.98
N GLU A 310 -15.42 0.44 -5.32
CA GLU A 310 -15.07 -0.16 -6.62
C GLU A 310 -15.66 0.66 -7.79
N ARG A 311 -16.91 1.10 -7.70
CA ARG A 311 -17.53 1.95 -8.73
C ARG A 311 -16.90 3.35 -8.79
N TRP A 312 -16.62 3.95 -7.64
CA TRP A 312 -16.04 5.29 -7.55
C TRP A 312 -14.62 5.32 -8.11
N THR A 313 -13.76 4.35 -7.75
CA THR A 313 -12.36 4.33 -8.22
C THR A 313 -12.22 4.03 -9.71
N THR A 314 -13.23 3.42 -10.34
CA THR A 314 -13.25 3.21 -11.80
C THR A 314 -14.03 4.29 -12.55
N SER A 315 -14.58 5.28 -11.84
CA SER A 315 -15.39 6.34 -12.42
C SER A 315 -14.50 7.37 -13.13
N PRO A 316 -14.86 7.84 -14.34
CA PRO A 316 -14.16 8.97 -14.97
C PRO A 316 -14.33 10.28 -14.18
N PHE A 317 -15.25 10.32 -13.21
CA PHE A 317 -15.51 11.48 -12.34
C PHE A 317 -14.92 11.34 -10.93
N GLN A 318 -14.01 10.37 -10.69
CA GLN A 318 -13.41 10.13 -9.37
C GLN A 318 -12.83 11.40 -8.72
N SER A 319 -12.16 12.25 -9.50
CA SER A 319 -11.55 13.49 -9.01
C SER A 319 -12.58 14.54 -8.59
N ALA A 320 -13.75 14.57 -9.24
CA ALA A 320 -14.83 15.53 -8.99
C ALA A 320 -15.79 15.09 -7.87
N ILE A 321 -15.94 13.78 -7.66
CA ILE A 321 -16.86 13.22 -6.67
C ILE A 321 -16.09 12.94 -5.36
N PHE A 322 -16.54 13.54 -4.27
CA PHE A 322 -16.00 13.25 -2.94
C PHE A 322 -16.60 11.94 -2.40
N PHE A 323 -15.77 10.91 -2.25
CA PHE A 323 -16.24 9.56 -1.88
C PHE A 323 -16.96 9.52 -0.52
N GLY A 324 -16.58 10.36 0.43
CA GLY A 324 -17.22 10.46 1.74
C GLY A 324 -18.72 10.75 1.67
N ASP A 325 -19.19 11.39 0.59
CA ASP A 325 -20.61 11.70 0.37
C ASP A 325 -21.39 10.56 -0.32
N GLN A 326 -20.69 9.50 -0.75
CA GLN A 326 -21.27 8.35 -1.47
C GLN A 326 -21.62 7.17 -0.56
N VAL A 327 -21.32 7.28 0.74
CA VAL A 327 -21.44 6.19 1.71
C VAL A 327 -22.35 6.59 2.86
N ASP A 328 -22.94 5.60 3.53
CA ASP A 328 -23.92 5.84 4.59
C ASP A 328 -23.28 6.50 5.83
N GLU A 329 -22.03 6.12 6.14
CA GLU A 329 -21.30 6.63 7.29
C GLU A 329 -19.83 6.86 6.93
N CYS A 330 -19.44 8.13 7.00
CA CYS A 330 -18.05 8.58 7.01
C CYS A 330 -17.80 9.27 8.36
N SER A 331 -16.69 8.95 8.99
CA SER A 331 -16.32 9.46 10.32
C SER A 331 -14.90 10.00 10.31
N TRP A 332 -14.53 10.83 11.28
CA TRP A 332 -13.18 11.41 11.34
C TRP A 332 -12.48 11.14 12.67
N ILE A 333 -11.15 11.09 12.65
CA ILE A 333 -10.33 11.05 13.87
C ILE A 333 -9.03 11.85 13.67
N THR A 334 -8.59 12.54 14.73
CA THR A 334 -7.30 13.21 14.76
C THR A 334 -6.25 12.29 15.37
N VAL A 335 -5.08 12.23 14.73
CA VAL A 335 -3.87 11.55 15.22
C VAL A 335 -2.80 12.63 15.40
N ALA A 336 -2.49 12.96 16.64
CA ALA A 336 -1.52 13.98 17.00
C ALA A 336 -0.13 13.37 17.26
N ALA A 337 0.88 14.22 17.40
CA ALA A 337 2.23 13.83 17.79
C ALA A 337 2.22 12.93 19.04
N GLY A 338 3.03 11.86 19.00
CA GLY A 338 3.12 10.84 20.05
C GLY A 338 2.07 9.72 19.94
N ASN A 339 0.98 9.93 19.19
CA ASN A 339 -0.04 8.88 19.02
C ASN A 339 0.41 7.83 17.99
N THR A 340 -0.10 6.61 18.15
CA THR A 340 -0.03 5.55 17.13
C THR A 340 -1.42 5.09 16.75
N PHE A 341 -1.72 5.17 15.47
CA PHE A 341 -2.99 4.76 14.90
C PHE A 341 -2.81 3.45 14.12
N PHE A 342 -3.74 2.52 14.32
CA PHE A 342 -3.80 1.24 13.62
C PHE A 342 -5.05 1.19 12.76
N ILE A 343 -4.86 0.88 11.47
CA ILE A 343 -5.93 0.75 10.49
C ILE A 343 -6.02 -0.71 10.08
N PRO A 344 -7.15 -1.38 10.31
CA PRO A 344 -7.28 -2.77 9.94
C PRO A 344 -7.49 -2.99 8.45
N SER A 345 -7.27 -4.23 8.04
CA SER A 345 -7.50 -4.73 6.68
C SER A 345 -8.81 -4.21 6.07
N GLY A 346 -8.68 -3.59 4.90
CA GLY A 346 -9.79 -3.19 4.04
C GLY A 346 -10.45 -1.86 4.38
N TRP A 347 -10.15 -1.23 5.52
CA TRP A 347 -10.75 0.07 5.88
C TRP A 347 -10.44 1.12 4.82
N ILE A 348 -11.51 1.74 4.29
CA ILE A 348 -11.39 2.79 3.29
C ILE A 348 -11.13 4.10 4.04
N HIS A 349 -10.08 4.83 3.66
CA HIS A 349 -9.72 6.04 4.37
C HIS A 349 -9.08 7.10 3.49
N ALA A 350 -9.26 8.36 3.88
CA ALA A 350 -8.56 9.53 3.35
C ALA A 350 -7.84 10.26 4.48
N VAL A 351 -6.81 11.04 4.15
CA VAL A 351 -5.96 11.69 5.15
C VAL A 351 -5.74 13.15 4.81
N TYR A 352 -6.05 14.05 5.75
CA TYR A 352 -5.71 15.47 5.68
C TYR A 352 -4.61 15.81 6.68
N THR A 353 -3.70 16.69 6.29
CA THR A 353 -2.54 17.12 7.08
C THR A 353 -2.69 18.58 7.49
N PRO A 354 -3.23 18.89 8.69
CA PRO A 354 -3.39 20.26 9.15
C PRO A 354 -2.06 20.96 9.49
N GLU A 355 -1.04 20.21 9.90
CA GLU A 355 0.26 20.73 10.33
C GLU A 355 1.37 19.95 9.64
N ASP A 356 2.49 20.60 9.34
CA ASP A 356 3.69 19.92 8.85
C ASP A 356 4.02 18.74 9.76
N SER A 357 4.15 17.55 9.17
CA SER A 357 4.18 16.30 9.91
C SER A 357 5.30 15.38 9.42
N LEU A 358 5.93 14.71 10.38
CA LEU A 358 6.78 13.54 10.16
C LEU A 358 6.14 12.33 10.84
N VAL A 359 6.01 11.26 10.08
CA VAL A 359 5.32 10.04 10.51
C VAL A 359 6.15 8.82 10.11
N PHE A 360 6.17 7.81 10.97
CA PHE A 360 6.58 6.47 10.58
C PHE A 360 5.39 5.52 10.56
N GLY A 361 5.32 4.69 9.54
CA GLY A 361 4.28 3.68 9.45
C GLY A 361 4.71 2.48 8.64
N GLY A 362 3.81 1.52 8.49
CA GLY A 362 4.09 0.32 7.71
C GLY A 362 2.87 -0.55 7.53
N ASN A 363 2.90 -1.35 6.48
CA ASN A 363 1.85 -2.26 6.08
C ASN A 363 2.24 -3.69 6.46
N TYR A 364 1.25 -4.47 6.87
CA TYR A 364 1.42 -5.88 7.22
C TYR A 364 0.19 -6.70 6.86
N LEU A 365 0.41 -7.99 6.56
CA LEU A 365 -0.64 -9.00 6.36
C LEU A 365 -0.59 -9.96 7.54
N HIS A 366 -1.72 -10.50 7.97
CA HIS A 366 -1.80 -11.36 9.14
C HIS A 366 -2.93 -12.40 9.04
N ASP A 367 -2.86 -13.43 9.88
CA ASP A 367 -3.76 -14.60 9.85
C ASP A 367 -5.22 -14.24 10.15
N PHE A 368 -5.47 -13.21 10.95
CA PHE A 368 -6.82 -12.88 11.42
C PHE A 368 -7.70 -12.10 10.42
N ALA A 369 -7.17 -11.73 9.25
CA ALA A 369 -7.88 -10.94 8.24
C ALA A 369 -7.74 -11.49 6.81
N ILE A 370 -7.37 -12.76 6.65
CA ILE A 370 -7.13 -13.39 5.34
C ILE A 370 -8.29 -13.17 4.38
N THR A 371 -9.52 -13.38 4.84
CA THR A 371 -10.73 -13.20 4.05
C THR A 371 -10.78 -11.80 3.44
N LYS A 372 -10.52 -10.77 4.26
CA LYS A 372 -10.56 -9.38 3.82
C LYS A 372 -9.36 -9.04 2.92
N GLN A 373 -8.15 -9.47 3.28
CA GLN A 373 -6.95 -9.33 2.45
C GLN A 373 -7.16 -9.90 1.04
N LEU A 374 -7.73 -11.11 0.95
CA LEU A 374 -8.05 -11.75 -0.33
C LEU A 374 -9.17 -11.03 -1.09
N GLU A 375 -10.18 -10.51 -0.39
CA GLU A 375 -11.25 -9.72 -1.00
C GLU A 375 -10.70 -8.44 -1.67
N ILE A 376 -9.85 -7.69 -0.96
CA ILE A 376 -9.23 -6.47 -1.47
C ILE A 376 -8.25 -6.79 -2.60
N ALA A 377 -7.38 -7.79 -2.45
CA ALA A 377 -6.47 -8.19 -3.52
C ALA A 377 -7.19 -8.64 -4.80
N ASN A 378 -8.43 -9.14 -4.69
CA ASN A 378 -9.28 -9.41 -5.85
C ASN A 378 -9.95 -8.14 -6.39
N LEU A 379 -10.33 -7.19 -5.53
CA LEU A 379 -10.86 -5.89 -5.94
C LEU A 379 -9.83 -5.13 -6.76
N GLU A 380 -8.59 -5.01 -6.29
CA GLU A 380 -7.48 -4.36 -7.02
C GLU A 380 -7.27 -4.91 -8.43
N ARG A 381 -7.41 -6.23 -8.59
CA ARG A 381 -7.31 -6.87 -9.91
C ARG A 381 -8.47 -6.53 -10.83
N ARG A 382 -9.69 -6.41 -10.28
CA ARG A 382 -10.88 -6.04 -11.06
C ARG A 382 -10.85 -4.58 -11.47
N THR A 383 -10.34 -3.71 -10.61
CA THR A 383 -10.20 -2.27 -10.88
C THR A 383 -8.96 -1.92 -11.70
N GLY A 384 -8.09 -2.90 -11.98
CA GLY A 384 -6.95 -2.72 -12.87
C GLY A 384 -5.82 -1.88 -12.25
N VAL A 385 -5.66 -1.94 -10.92
CA VAL A 385 -4.59 -1.21 -10.21
C VAL A 385 -3.22 -1.60 -10.79
N PRO A 386 -2.37 -0.63 -11.16
CA PRO A 386 -1.03 -0.90 -11.69
C PRO A 386 -0.16 -1.69 -10.71
N ASP A 387 0.70 -2.58 -11.23
CA ASP A 387 1.53 -3.50 -10.43
C ASP A 387 2.41 -2.77 -9.37
N LYS A 388 2.80 -1.50 -9.62
CA LYS A 388 3.56 -0.66 -8.67
C LYS A 388 2.79 -0.41 -7.35
N TYR A 389 1.47 -0.33 -7.41
CA TYR A 389 0.60 -0.01 -6.27
C TYR A 389 -0.06 -1.26 -5.66
N LEU A 390 0.35 -2.46 -6.09
CA LEU A 390 -0.11 -3.72 -5.51
C LEU A 390 0.87 -4.19 -4.43
N PHE A 391 0.37 -4.96 -3.47
CA PHE A 391 1.24 -5.59 -2.46
C PHE A 391 2.29 -6.49 -3.16
N PRO A 392 3.60 -6.21 -2.99
CA PRO A 392 4.63 -6.98 -3.68
C PRO A 392 4.61 -8.45 -3.26
N PHE A 393 4.64 -9.35 -4.24
CA PHE A 393 4.65 -10.80 -3.98
C PHE A 393 3.46 -11.30 -3.15
N PHE A 394 2.28 -10.67 -3.22
CA PHE A 394 1.10 -11.04 -2.45
C PHE A 394 0.80 -12.55 -2.46
N TYR A 395 0.81 -13.18 -3.64
CA TYR A 395 0.54 -14.61 -3.77
C TYR A 395 1.62 -15.51 -3.17
N LYS A 396 2.89 -15.10 -3.22
CA LYS A 396 3.97 -15.84 -2.52
C LYS A 396 3.81 -15.70 -1.01
N SER A 397 3.41 -14.52 -0.55
CA SER A 397 3.09 -14.29 0.87
C SER A 397 1.96 -15.20 1.34
N CYS A 398 0.93 -15.42 0.51
CA CYS A 398 -0.14 -16.39 0.81
C CYS A 398 0.38 -17.83 0.95
N TRP A 399 1.31 -18.26 0.09
CA TRP A 399 1.93 -19.58 0.18
C TRP A 399 2.80 -19.72 1.43
N TYR A 400 3.60 -18.71 1.76
CA TYR A 400 4.41 -18.70 2.97
C TYR A 400 3.54 -18.66 4.23
N ALA A 401 2.42 -17.91 4.23
CA ALA A 401 1.44 -17.94 5.30
C ALA A 401 0.86 -19.35 5.52
N ALA A 402 0.46 -20.04 4.45
CA ALA A 402 -0.02 -21.41 4.52
C ALA A 402 1.06 -22.37 5.08
N ALA A 403 2.33 -22.21 4.68
CA ALA A 403 3.44 -22.98 5.24
C ALA A 403 3.64 -22.69 6.73
N GLY A 404 3.60 -21.42 7.14
CA GLY A 404 3.68 -21.01 8.53
C GLY A 404 2.57 -21.62 9.39
N MET A 405 1.34 -21.63 8.89
CA MET A 405 0.19 -22.25 9.57
C MET A 405 0.37 -23.76 9.77
N VAL A 406 0.83 -24.47 8.73
CA VAL A 406 1.11 -25.91 8.80
C VAL A 406 2.24 -26.21 9.77
N VAL A 407 3.35 -25.47 9.71
CA VAL A 407 4.48 -25.63 10.64
C VAL A 407 4.06 -25.34 12.07
N ALA A 408 3.27 -24.28 12.30
CA ALA A 408 2.75 -23.95 13.63
C ALA A 408 1.96 -25.11 14.24
N TYR A 409 1.06 -25.70 13.45
CA TYR A 409 0.29 -26.87 13.87
C TYR A 409 1.19 -28.10 14.11
N CYS A 410 2.05 -28.45 13.17
CA CYS A 410 2.95 -29.61 13.30
C CYS A 410 3.89 -29.50 14.49
N TYR A 411 4.42 -28.31 14.78
CA TYR A 411 5.27 -28.06 15.93
C TYR A 411 4.53 -28.30 17.26
N ARG A 412 3.31 -27.79 17.39
CA ARG A 412 2.46 -27.98 18.59
C ARG A 412 2.07 -29.43 18.85
N HIS A 413 2.05 -30.26 17.80
CA HIS A 413 1.64 -31.66 17.86
C HIS A 413 2.80 -32.65 17.71
N ASP A 414 4.05 -32.19 17.77
CA ASP A 414 5.26 -33.02 17.61
C ASP A 414 5.29 -33.84 16.29
N ARG A 415 4.86 -33.20 15.20
CA ARG A 415 4.74 -33.79 13.85
C ARG A 415 5.59 -33.07 12.81
N MET A 416 6.72 -32.51 13.23
CA MET A 416 7.61 -31.75 12.33
C MET A 416 8.24 -32.61 11.23
N HIS A 417 8.53 -33.88 11.52
CA HIS A 417 9.08 -34.85 10.56
C HIS A 417 8.18 -35.04 9.32
N CYS A 418 6.88 -34.78 9.41
CA CYS A 418 5.96 -34.86 8.28
C CYS A 418 6.25 -33.78 7.20
N LEU A 419 7.07 -32.77 7.52
CA LEU A 419 7.31 -31.61 6.66
C LEU A 419 8.66 -31.63 5.93
N ASP A 420 9.56 -32.56 6.27
CA ASP A 420 10.94 -32.65 5.71
C ASP A 420 10.95 -32.77 4.18
N ASP A 421 9.91 -33.42 3.65
CA ASP A 421 9.70 -33.68 2.23
C ASP A 421 8.81 -32.62 1.55
N ILE A 422 8.18 -31.74 2.34
CA ILE A 422 7.24 -30.71 1.87
C ILE A 422 7.95 -29.37 1.72
N LEU A 423 8.84 -29.04 2.64
CA LEU A 423 9.56 -27.78 2.71
C LEU A 423 11.07 -28.03 2.60
N THR A 424 11.83 -27.05 2.10
CA THR A 424 13.29 -27.15 2.16
C THR A 424 13.76 -27.17 3.62
N SER A 425 14.80 -27.94 3.94
CA SER A 425 15.34 -28.05 5.30
C SER A 425 15.73 -26.69 5.89
N THR A 426 16.34 -25.81 5.09
CA THR A 426 16.65 -24.43 5.49
C THR A 426 15.40 -23.66 5.92
N TYR A 427 14.34 -23.71 5.12
CA TYR A 427 13.12 -22.94 5.39
C TYR A 427 12.32 -23.54 6.56
N LEU A 428 12.27 -24.87 6.66
CA LEU A 428 11.65 -25.57 7.78
C LEU A 428 12.31 -25.19 9.12
N ASN A 429 13.64 -25.15 9.17
CA ASN A 429 14.39 -24.71 10.35
C ASN A 429 14.12 -23.25 10.70
N GLU A 430 14.10 -22.36 9.70
CA GLU A 430 13.77 -20.94 9.91
C GLU A 430 12.37 -20.77 10.53
N LEU A 431 11.35 -21.45 9.97
CA LEU A 431 9.98 -21.39 10.48
C LEU A 431 9.85 -22.02 11.88
N SER A 432 10.50 -23.16 12.13
CA SER A 432 10.46 -23.85 13.43
C SER A 432 10.99 -22.96 14.56
N LEU A 433 12.07 -22.23 14.30
CA LEU A 433 12.62 -21.23 15.22
C LEU A 433 11.71 -20.02 15.43
N GLN A 434 10.76 -19.74 14.52
CA GLN A 434 9.77 -18.67 14.71
C GLN A 434 8.59 -19.14 15.54
N VAL A 435 8.05 -20.30 15.20
CA VAL A 435 6.93 -20.88 15.94
C VAL A 435 7.29 -21.13 17.40
N SER A 436 8.53 -21.52 17.70
CA SER A 436 8.99 -21.68 19.10
C SER A 436 8.94 -20.38 19.91
N CYS A 437 8.90 -19.21 19.26
CA CYS A 437 8.96 -17.90 19.90
C CYS A 437 7.61 -17.17 19.97
N VAL A 438 6.56 -17.68 19.33
CA VAL A 438 5.24 -17.03 19.25
C VAL A 438 4.16 -18.01 19.67
N ASP A 439 3.28 -17.58 20.57
CA ASP A 439 2.14 -18.41 20.97
C ASP A 439 0.99 -18.29 19.98
N ILE A 440 0.87 -19.27 19.09
CA ILE A 440 -0.25 -19.38 18.14
C ILE A 440 -1.28 -20.34 18.69
N ASP A 441 -2.47 -19.82 18.98
CA ASP A 441 -3.64 -20.63 19.32
C ASP A 441 -4.21 -21.29 18.06
N VAL A 442 -3.69 -22.47 17.74
CA VAL A 442 -4.14 -23.29 16.60
C VAL A 442 -5.54 -23.91 16.81
N GLN A 443 -6.11 -23.81 18.01
CA GLN A 443 -7.48 -24.26 18.30
C GLN A 443 -8.51 -23.14 18.12
N ASN A 444 -8.07 -21.90 17.91
CA ASN A 444 -8.93 -20.77 17.67
C ASN A 444 -9.81 -20.98 16.42
N GLU A 445 -11.13 -20.96 16.60
CA GLU A 445 -12.09 -21.18 15.50
C GLU A 445 -11.96 -20.14 14.38
N ARG A 446 -11.64 -18.88 14.73
CA ARG A 446 -11.42 -17.83 13.73
C ARG A 446 -10.16 -18.11 12.91
N TRP A 447 -9.09 -18.56 13.56
CA TRP A 447 -7.87 -18.93 12.86
C TRP A 447 -8.13 -20.06 11.85
N LYS A 448 -8.86 -21.12 12.25
CA LYS A 448 -9.26 -22.21 11.34
C LYS A 448 -10.14 -21.72 10.18
N TYR A 449 -11.08 -20.82 10.47
CA TYR A 449 -11.91 -20.20 9.43
C TYR A 449 -11.07 -19.44 8.39
N GLU A 450 -10.13 -18.61 8.83
CA GLU A 450 -9.25 -17.84 7.93
C GLU A 450 -8.29 -18.74 7.14
N ALA A 451 -7.76 -19.80 7.79
CA ALA A 451 -6.94 -20.83 7.14
C ALA A 451 -7.70 -21.57 6.01
N ASP A 452 -8.97 -21.94 6.22
CA ASP A 452 -9.82 -22.54 5.19
C ASP A 452 -10.02 -21.61 3.98
N LYS A 453 -10.15 -20.29 4.21
CA LYS A 453 -10.25 -19.31 3.12
C LYS A 453 -8.95 -19.21 2.33
N LEU A 454 -7.80 -19.25 3.00
CA LEU A 454 -6.49 -19.29 2.35
C LEU A 454 -6.33 -20.56 1.49
N LEU A 455 -6.66 -21.72 2.07
CA LEU A 455 -6.62 -23.01 1.40
C LEU A 455 -7.45 -23.01 0.11
N LYS A 456 -8.71 -22.57 0.19
CA LYS A 456 -9.61 -22.48 -0.96
C LYS A 456 -9.06 -21.56 -2.04
N HIS A 457 -8.48 -20.42 -1.64
CA HIS A 457 -7.83 -19.49 -2.57
C HIS A 457 -6.65 -20.15 -3.29
N LEU A 458 -5.72 -20.75 -2.55
CA LEU A 458 -4.52 -21.38 -3.11
C LEU A 458 -4.87 -22.56 -4.02
N ARG A 459 -5.82 -23.42 -3.64
CA ARG A 459 -6.32 -24.49 -4.51
C ARG A 459 -6.92 -23.95 -5.80
N SER A 460 -7.70 -22.86 -5.73
CA SER A 460 -8.24 -22.21 -6.94
C SER A 460 -7.13 -21.65 -7.82
N GLN A 461 -6.07 -21.07 -7.27
CA GLN A 461 -4.94 -20.57 -8.05
C GLN A 461 -4.13 -21.71 -8.67
N SER A 462 -3.84 -22.78 -7.92
CA SER A 462 -3.13 -23.95 -8.43
C SER A 462 -3.85 -24.57 -9.63
N LYS A 463 -5.19 -24.70 -9.59
CA LYS A 463 -6.00 -25.17 -10.72
C LYS A 463 -5.91 -24.27 -11.95
N ARG A 464 -5.80 -22.95 -11.76
CA ARG A 464 -5.62 -21.99 -12.88
C ARG A 464 -4.24 -22.12 -13.49
N ILE A 465 -3.23 -22.24 -12.64
CA ILE A 465 -1.83 -22.30 -13.06
C ILE A 465 -1.52 -23.59 -13.79
N THR A 466 -2.22 -24.71 -13.54
CA THR A 466 -2.05 -25.96 -14.30
C THR A 466 -2.77 -25.97 -15.65
N ASN A 467 -3.69 -25.03 -15.92
CA ASN A 467 -4.42 -24.95 -17.18
C ASN A 467 -3.57 -24.30 -18.29
N GLU A 468 -3.27 -25.05 -19.36
CA GLU A 468 -2.41 -24.61 -20.46
C GLU A 468 -2.94 -23.39 -21.22
N SER A 469 -4.25 -23.29 -21.45
CA SER A 469 -4.86 -22.14 -22.10
C SER A 469 -4.69 -20.87 -21.26
N TRP A 470 -4.89 -20.99 -19.96
CA TRP A 470 -4.70 -19.88 -19.03
C TRP A 470 -3.22 -19.48 -18.90
N LYS A 471 -2.30 -20.45 -18.80
CA LYS A 471 -0.84 -20.22 -18.77
C LYS A 471 -0.37 -19.42 -19.99
N LYS A 472 -0.81 -19.82 -21.19
CA LYS A 472 -0.45 -19.14 -22.44
C LYS A 472 -0.87 -17.68 -22.44
N ARG A 473 -2.08 -17.38 -21.93
CA ARG A 473 -2.62 -16.01 -21.81
C ARG A 473 -1.93 -15.17 -20.74
N ASN A 474 -1.37 -15.79 -19.69
CA ASN A 474 -0.82 -15.09 -18.51
C ASN A 474 0.70 -15.26 -18.34
N ARG A 475 1.43 -15.58 -19.42
CA ARG A 475 2.86 -15.93 -19.37
C ARG A 475 3.73 -14.91 -18.64
N ARG A 476 3.41 -13.61 -18.76
CA ARG A 476 4.13 -12.51 -18.09
C ARG A 476 3.93 -12.46 -16.57
N ARG A 477 2.80 -12.96 -16.06
CA ARG A 477 2.43 -12.94 -14.63
C ARG A 477 2.66 -14.29 -13.94
N LEU A 478 2.91 -15.35 -14.71
CA LEU A 478 2.99 -16.73 -14.23
C LEU A 478 4.02 -16.92 -13.11
N SER A 479 5.22 -16.34 -13.23
CA SER A 479 6.31 -16.48 -12.25
C SER A 479 5.95 -15.95 -10.85
N ASN A 480 5.06 -14.96 -10.77
CA ASN A 480 4.60 -14.38 -9.50
C ASN A 480 3.47 -15.19 -8.86
N LEU A 481 2.84 -16.07 -9.62
CA LEU A 481 1.69 -16.88 -9.20
C LEU A 481 2.10 -18.30 -8.81
N LEU A 482 3.27 -18.76 -9.28
CA LEU A 482 3.82 -20.07 -8.92
C LEU A 482 4.14 -20.18 -7.43
N PRO A 483 3.98 -21.38 -6.83
CA PRO A 483 4.46 -21.65 -5.48
C PRO A 483 5.94 -21.30 -5.33
N PRO A 484 6.37 -20.79 -4.16
CA PRO A 484 7.77 -20.56 -3.86
C PRO A 484 8.61 -21.84 -3.94
N LYS A 485 9.90 -21.70 -4.26
CA LYS A 485 10.83 -22.83 -4.38
C LYS A 485 11.13 -23.51 -3.04
N GLU A 486 10.91 -22.81 -1.93
CA GLU A 486 11.01 -23.36 -0.57
C GLU A 486 9.93 -24.40 -0.27
N ILE A 487 8.84 -24.42 -1.06
CA ILE A 487 7.74 -25.39 -0.93
C ILE A 487 7.90 -26.44 -2.02
N LEU A 488 8.50 -27.58 -1.66
CA LEU A 488 8.87 -28.68 -2.55
C LEU A 488 7.65 -29.44 -3.07
N LYS A 489 6.66 -29.69 -2.19
CA LYS A 489 5.42 -30.41 -2.52
C LYS A 489 4.19 -29.54 -2.20
N PRO A 490 3.83 -28.55 -3.06
CA PRO A 490 2.73 -27.63 -2.79
C PRO A 490 1.36 -28.29 -2.63
N SER A 491 1.09 -29.40 -3.35
CA SER A 491 -0.17 -30.14 -3.19
C SER A 491 -0.27 -30.76 -1.79
N LEU A 492 0.78 -31.45 -1.35
CA LEU A 492 0.83 -32.10 -0.03
C LEU A 492 0.72 -31.07 1.10
N LEU A 493 1.33 -29.89 0.96
CA LEU A 493 1.15 -28.79 1.90
C LEU A 493 -0.33 -28.40 2.07
N LEU A 494 -1.06 -28.29 0.95
CA LEU A 494 -2.48 -27.94 0.99
C LEU A 494 -3.35 -29.07 1.55
N ASP A 495 -2.97 -30.32 1.35
CA ASP A 495 -3.69 -31.48 1.89
C ASP A 495 -3.52 -31.58 3.42
N VAL A 496 -2.32 -31.26 3.93
CA VAL A 496 -2.08 -31.12 5.37
C VAL A 496 -2.89 -29.95 5.95
N LEU A 497 -2.90 -28.79 5.28
CA LEU A 497 -3.70 -27.63 5.72
C LEU A 497 -5.20 -27.95 5.71
N GLU A 498 -5.69 -28.68 4.71
CA GLU A 498 -7.08 -29.17 4.66
C GLU A 498 -7.41 -30.06 5.85
N SER A 499 -6.52 -31.01 6.15
CA SER A 499 -6.68 -31.89 7.32
C SER A 499 -6.77 -31.08 8.61
N ILE A 500 -5.92 -30.06 8.78
CA ILE A 500 -5.95 -29.15 9.94
C ILE A 500 -7.29 -28.41 10.04
N CYS A 501 -7.81 -27.90 8.92
CA CYS A 501 -9.07 -27.16 8.89
C CYS A 501 -10.29 -28.05 9.20
N GLN A 502 -10.23 -29.35 8.87
CA GLN A 502 -11.30 -30.32 9.09
C GLN A 502 -11.30 -30.93 10.50
N LEU A 503 -10.25 -30.72 11.29
CA LEU A 503 -10.17 -31.19 12.67
C LEU A 503 -11.13 -30.41 13.57
N ASN A 504 -12.31 -31.01 13.81
CA ASN A 504 -13.13 -30.69 14.97
C ASN A 504 -12.33 -31.05 16.23
N GLY A 505 -12.39 -30.21 17.27
CA GLY A 505 -11.54 -30.25 18.47
C GLY A 505 -11.54 -31.53 19.33
N THR A 506 -11.98 -32.68 18.82
CA THR A 506 -12.06 -33.96 19.52
C THR A 506 -11.77 -35.20 18.64
N ALA A 507 -11.03 -35.09 17.54
CA ALA A 507 -10.66 -36.29 16.76
C ALA A 507 -9.14 -36.38 16.51
N HIS A 508 -8.50 -37.36 17.15
CA HIS A 508 -7.18 -37.84 16.77
C HIS A 508 -7.21 -38.32 15.31
N VAL A 509 -6.69 -37.52 14.38
CA VAL A 509 -6.40 -38.01 13.04
C VAL A 509 -5.12 -38.86 13.09
N GLN A 510 -5.31 -40.16 12.89
CA GLN A 510 -4.29 -41.07 12.36
C GLN A 510 -4.01 -40.64 10.92
N LEU A 511 -2.94 -39.86 10.72
CA LEU A 511 -2.33 -39.77 9.40
C LEU A 511 -1.63 -41.12 9.17
N ALA A 512 -2.14 -41.89 8.22
CA ALA A 512 -1.58 -43.18 7.87
C ALA A 512 -0.13 -43.01 7.42
N SER A 513 0.77 -43.69 8.12
CA SER A 513 2.14 -43.95 7.68
C SER A 513 2.11 -44.85 6.45
N SER A 514 2.61 -44.35 5.31
CA SER A 514 3.14 -45.19 4.24
C SER A 514 4.24 -44.46 3.50
#